data_AF-A0A454VYT9-F1
#
_entry.id   AF-A0A454VYT9-F1
#
_cell.length_a   1.000
_cell.length_b   1.000
_cell.length_c   1.000
_cell.angle_alpha   90.00
_cell.angle_beta   90.00
_cell.angle_gamma   90.00
#
_symmetry.space_group_name_H-M   'P 1'
#
loop_
_entity.id
_entity.type
_entity.pdbx_description
1 polymer ?
#
loop_
_entity_poly.entity_id
_entity_poly.type
_entity_poly.pdbx_seq_one_letter_code
_entity_poly.pdbx_strand_id
1 'polypeptide(L)' 'ERIGREICSLPLFLPFLPLRAVHAAQSLGFLPPAGAEEGPVALFASGPWLRLRTPYGSVALRTVPMALPVAPGR' A
#
# COMPACT_ATOMS: atom_id res chain seq x y z
N GLU A 1 -15.83 12.61 -5.62
CA GLU A 1 -16.14 11.20 -5.97
C GLU A 1 -15.30 10.62 -7.11
N ARG A 2 -15.40 11.07 -8.38
CA ARG A 2 -14.61 10.48 -9.49
C ARG A 2 -13.12 10.82 -9.48
N ILE A 3 -12.80 12.10 -9.27
CA ILE A 3 -11.42 12.62 -9.31
C ILE A 3 -10.54 12.00 -8.22
N GLY A 4 -11.07 11.83 -7.00
CA GLY A 4 -10.35 11.17 -5.91
C GLY A 4 -9.98 9.72 -6.24
N ARG A 5 -10.87 8.98 -6.94
CA ARG A 5 -10.61 7.60 -7.35
C ARG A 5 -9.59 7.52 -8.47
N GLU A 6 -9.65 8.43 -9.44
CA GLU A 6 -8.71 8.50 -10.56
C GLU A 6 -7.30 8.87 -10.10
N ILE A 7 -7.17 9.86 -9.19
CA ILE A 7 -5.88 10.25 -8.60
C ILE A 7 -5.30 9.09 -7.77
N CYS A 8 -6.13 8.41 -6.97
CA CYS A 8 -5.71 7.25 -6.19
C CYS A 8 -5.43 5.99 -7.03
N SER A 9 -5.82 5.99 -8.31
CA SER A 9 -5.60 4.88 -9.25
C SER A 9 -4.52 5.21 -10.29
N LEU A 10 -3.96 6.42 -10.27
CA LEU A 10 -2.99 6.86 -11.27
C LEU A 10 -1.70 6.02 -11.13
N PRO A 11 -1.28 5.32 -12.20
CA PRO A 11 0.03 4.69 -12.27
C PRO A 11 1.15 5.71 -12.05
N LEU A 12 1.89 5.63 -10.96
CA LEU A 12 3.13 6.40 -10.80
C LEU A 12 4.31 5.43 -10.76
N PHE A 13 4.95 5.27 -11.93
CA PHE A 13 6.20 4.53 -12.19
C PHE A 13 6.20 3.02 -11.83
N LEU A 14 6.93 2.22 -12.61
CA LEU A 14 7.00 0.76 -12.47
C LEU A 14 7.72 0.35 -11.17
N PRO A 15 7.37 -0.77 -10.51
CA PRO A 15 6.15 -1.57 -10.63
C PRO A 15 5.04 -0.96 -9.77
N PHE A 16 3.78 -1.13 -10.16
CA PHE A 16 2.62 -0.64 -9.42
C PHE A 16 2.56 -1.19 -7.99
N LEU A 17 3.22 -0.54 -7.04
CA LEU A 17 2.94 -0.78 -5.64
C LEU A 17 1.56 -0.16 -5.38
N PRO A 18 0.61 -0.90 -4.77
CA PRO A 18 -0.65 -0.31 -4.37
C PRO A 18 -0.35 0.90 -3.49
N LEU A 19 -0.92 2.06 -3.80
CA LEU A 19 -0.71 3.29 -3.02
C LEU A 19 -0.95 3.06 -1.52
N ARG A 20 -1.97 2.24 -1.21
CA ARG A 20 -2.28 1.75 0.15
C ARG A 20 -1.12 1.01 0.84
N ALA A 21 -0.33 0.22 0.10
CA ALA A 21 0.83 -0.49 0.63
C ALA A 21 1.96 0.48 0.97
N VAL A 22 2.23 1.41 0.05
CA VAL A 22 3.24 2.46 0.24
C VAL A 22 2.85 3.36 1.41
N HIS A 23 1.59 3.80 1.46
CA HIS A 23 1.08 4.65 2.52
C HIS A 23 1.14 3.96 3.90
N ALA A 24 0.71 2.70 3.99
CA ALA A 24 0.82 1.96 5.24
C ALA A 24 2.28 1.79 5.70
N ALA A 25 3.19 1.49 4.78
CA ALA A 25 4.61 1.41 5.10
C ALA A 25 5.18 2.77 5.56
N GLN A 26 4.76 3.88 4.95
CA GLN A 26 5.12 5.23 5.36
C GLN A 26 4.63 5.54 6.78
N SER A 27 3.35 5.32 7.08
CA SER A 27 2.77 5.58 8.40
C SER A 27 3.41 4.74 9.51
N LEU A 28 3.91 3.56 9.17
CA LEU A 28 4.62 2.67 10.08
C LEU A 28 6.13 2.93 10.16
N GLY A 29 6.68 3.83 9.32
CA GLY A 29 8.11 4.11 9.29
C GLY A 29 8.96 3.00 8.65
N PHE A 30 8.37 2.17 7.78
CA PHE A 30 9.06 1.09 7.06
C PHE A 30 9.68 1.53 5.73
N LEU A 31 9.63 2.81 5.38
CA LEU A 31 10.31 3.35 4.20
C LEU A 31 11.61 4.04 4.61
N PRO A 32 12.64 4.04 3.73
CA PRO A 32 13.83 4.86 3.96
C PRO A 32 13.44 6.33 4.13
N PRO A 33 14.16 7.08 5.00
CA PRO A 33 13.99 8.52 5.07
C PRO A 33 14.35 9.16 3.72
N ALA A 34 13.65 10.26 3.38
CA ALA A 34 13.85 10.93 2.10
C ALA A 34 15.32 11.36 1.92
N GLY A 35 15.96 10.89 0.85
CA GLY A 35 17.37 11.16 0.56
C GLY A 35 18.37 10.16 1.13
N ALA A 36 17.92 9.10 1.80
CA ALA A 36 18.77 7.95 2.10
C ALA A 36 18.87 7.01 0.89
N GLU A 37 20.00 6.31 0.78
CA GLU A 37 20.22 5.25 -0.20
C GLU A 37 19.04 4.26 -0.20
N GLU A 38 18.41 4.12 -1.37
CA GLU A 38 17.23 3.28 -1.55
C GLU A 38 17.65 1.81 -1.52
N GLY A 39 17.49 1.17 -0.35
CA GLY A 39 17.67 -0.27 -0.21
C GLY A 39 16.60 -1.07 -0.99
N PRO A 40 16.87 -2.36 -1.29
CA PRO A 40 16.00 -3.14 -2.16
C PRO A 40 14.58 -3.27 -1.59
N VAL A 41 13.61 -2.77 -2.36
CA VAL A 41 12.19 -2.89 -2.09
C VAL A 41 11.64 -4.05 -2.92
N ALA A 42 10.97 -5.00 -2.26
CA ALA A 42 10.39 -6.16 -2.92
C ALA A 42 8.88 -6.28 -2.66
N LEU A 43 8.12 -6.58 -3.71
CA LEU A 43 6.69 -6.83 -3.65
C LEU A 43 6.41 -8.31 -3.91
N PHE A 44 5.75 -8.97 -2.97
CA PHE A 44 5.34 -10.36 -3.07
C PHE A 44 3.81 -10.46 -3.15
N ALA A 45 3.31 -11.37 -3.98
CA ALA A 45 1.89 -11.68 -4.10
C ALA A 45 1.64 -13.16 -3.79
N SER A 46 0.59 -13.45 -3.02
CA SER A 46 0.11 -14.82 -2.77
C SER A 46 -1.40 -14.81 -2.56
N GLY A 47 -2.14 -15.30 -3.56
CA GLY A 47 -3.60 -15.25 -3.57
C GLY A 47 -4.12 -13.81 -3.30
N PRO A 48 -5.01 -13.60 -2.32
CA PRO A 48 -5.54 -12.28 -2.00
C PRO A 48 -4.57 -11.40 -1.18
N TRP A 49 -3.31 -11.80 -0.99
CA TRP A 49 -2.34 -11.08 -0.19
C TRP A 49 -1.26 -10.43 -1.03
N LEU A 50 -0.91 -9.20 -0.68
CA LEU A 50 0.28 -8.49 -1.12
C LEU A 50 1.16 -8.20 0.08
N ARG A 51 2.47 -8.36 -0.06
CA ARG A 51 3.46 -8.01 0.95
C ARG A 51 4.54 -7.13 0.35
N LEU A 52 4.70 -5.94 0.93
CA LEU A 52 5.81 -5.04 0.65
C LEU A 52 6.90 -5.29 1.69
N ARG A 53 8.12 -5.58 1.24
CA ARG A 53 9.31 -5.78 2.07
C ARG A 53 10.31 -4.67 1.79
N THR A 54 10.84 -4.09 2.85
CA THR A 54 11.92 -3.11 2.83
C THR A 54 12.99 -3.51 3.85
N PRO A 55 14.15 -2.83 3.90
CA PRO A 55 15.13 -3.02 4.97
C PRO A 55 14.60 -2.67 6.37
N TYR A 56 13.60 -1.79 6.46
CA TYR A 56 13.08 -1.25 7.72
C TYR A 56 11.87 -2.01 8.25
N GLY A 57 11.27 -2.88 7.44
CA GLY A 57 10.13 -3.67 7.87
C GLY A 57 9.36 -4.31 6.72
N SER A 58 8.17 -4.81 7.04
CA SER A 58 7.27 -5.35 6.03
C SER A 58 5.83 -5.08 6.38
N VAL A 59 5.01 -4.81 5.36
CA VAL A 59 3.56 -4.64 5.50
C VAL A 59 2.86 -5.63 4.58
N ALA A 60 1.81 -6.28 5.10
CA ALA A 60 0.97 -7.20 4.35
C ALA A 60 -0.46 -6.68 4.27
N LEU A 61 -1.06 -6.77 3.09
CA LEU A 61 -2.38 -6.23 2.79
C LEU A 61 -3.22 -7.25 2.04
N ARG A 62 -4.52 -7.30 2.34
CA ARG A 62 -5.49 -8.07 1.54
C ARG A 62 -5.98 -7.24 0.37
N THR A 63 -5.98 -7.76 -0.86
CA THR A 63 -6.47 -7.08 -2.07
C THR A 63 -7.98 -7.21 -2.24
N VAL A 64 -8.60 -8.13 -1.53
CA VAL A 64 -10.05 -8.30 -1.52
C VAL A 64 -10.68 -7.43 -0.42
N PRO A 65 -11.81 -6.76 -0.71
CA PRO A 65 -12.52 -5.98 0.28
C PRO A 65 -13.04 -6.90 1.39
N MET A 66 -12.83 -6.50 2.64
CA MET A 66 -13.61 -7.00 3.76
C MET A 66 -14.71 -5.99 4.01
N ALA A 67 -15.93 -6.31 3.61
CA ALA A 67 -17.07 -5.50 3.97
C ALA A 67 -17.37 -5.75 5.45
N LEU A 68 -17.13 -4.74 6.29
CA LEU A 68 -17.77 -4.67 7.60
C LEU A 68 -19.12 -3.98 7.35
N PRO A 69 -20.26 -4.61 7.69
CA PRO A 69 -21.55 -3.95 7.57
C PRO A 69 -21.55 -2.73 8.48
N VAL A 70 -21.58 -1.54 7.89
CA VAL A 70 -21.83 -0.32 8.65
C VAL A 70 -23.34 -0.18 8.76
N ALA A 71 -23.89 -0.41 9.95
CA ALA A 71 -25.28 -0.07 10.21
C ALA A 71 -25.37 1.47 10.27
N PRO A 72 -26.22 2.13 9.48
CA PRO A 72 -26.45 3.55 9.67
C PRO A 72 -27.06 3.74 11.07
N GLY A 73 -26.38 4.55 11.90
CA GLY A 73 -26.93 4.99 13.17
C GLY A 73 -28.23 5.73 12.92
N ARG A 74 -29.26 5.37 13.70
CA ARG A 74 -30.58 6.03 13.69
C ARG A 74 -30.49 7.49 14.12
#